data_AF-A0A2D7ZIN6-F1
#
_entry.id   AF-A0A2D7ZIN6-F1
#
_cell.length_a   1.000
_cell.length_b   1.000
_cell.length_c   1.000
_cell.angle_alpha   90.00
_cell.angle_beta   90.00
_cell.angle_gamma   90.00
#
_symmetry.space_group_name_H-M   'P 1'
#
loop_
_entity.id
_entity.type
_entity.pdbx_description
1 polymer ?
#
loop_
_entity_poly.entity_id
_entity_poly.type
_entity_poly.pdbx_seq_one_letter_code
_entity_poly.pdbx_strand_id
1 'polypeptide(L)' 'MSTLERAYFLARSGEVADLAALKSRLKFEGCRAVDALLATYSVRRHLQAICAATFHPPETTDTPSEAAEAAQHDESST' A
#
# COMPACT_ATOMS: atom_id res chain seq x y z
N MET A 1 -8.65 17.72 -5.91
CA MET A 1 -8.19 16.31 -5.94
C MET A 1 -8.50 15.73 -7.31
N SER A 2 -7.47 15.53 -8.13
CA SER A 2 -7.57 14.87 -9.44
C SER A 2 -7.69 13.35 -9.29
N THR A 3 -8.19 12.65 -10.33
CA THR A 3 -8.26 11.18 -10.34
C THR A 3 -6.88 10.52 -10.18
N LEU A 4 -5.82 11.15 -10.72
CA LEU A 4 -4.45 10.66 -10.61
C LEU A 4 -3.95 10.72 -9.16
N GLU A 5 -4.10 11.86 -8.50
CA GLU A 5 -3.69 12.03 -7.09
C GLU A 5 -4.42 11.02 -6.18
N ARG A 6 -5.71 10.83 -6.42
CA ARG A 6 -6.54 9.89 -5.66
C ARG A 6 -6.11 8.44 -5.89
N ALA A 7 -5.72 8.08 -7.13
CA ALA A 7 -5.18 6.77 -7.45
C ALA A 7 -3.86 6.49 -6.72
N TYR A 8 -2.95 7.47 -6.65
CA TYR A 8 -1.70 7.33 -5.90
C TYR A 8 -1.93 7.25 -4.39
N PHE A 9 -2.88 8.01 -3.86
CA PHE A 9 -3.24 7.96 -2.45
C PHE A 9 -3.74 6.56 -2.07
N LEU A 10 -4.68 6.00 -2.83
CA LEU A 10 -5.19 4.63 -2.63
C LEU A 10 -4.11 3.57 -2.81
N ALA A 11 -3.26 3.70 -3.83
CA ALA A 11 -2.15 2.77 -4.02
C ALA A 11 -1.19 2.79 -2.83
N ARG A 12 -0.94 3.96 -2.21
CA ARG A 12 -0.07 4.09 -1.04
C ARG A 12 -0.72 3.70 0.28
N SER A 13 -2.06 3.71 0.37
CA SER A 13 -2.74 3.31 1.61
C SER A 13 -2.61 1.82 1.91
N GLY A 14 -2.18 1.02 0.93
CA GLY A 14 -2.07 -0.44 1.08
C GLY A 14 -3.43 -1.15 1.09
N GLU A 15 -4.54 -0.44 0.88
CA GLU A 15 -5.89 -1.01 0.86
C GLU A 15 -6.19 -1.82 -0.42
N VAL A 16 -5.40 -1.63 -1.47
CA VAL A 16 -5.62 -2.25 -2.78
C VAL A 16 -4.40 -3.07 -3.21
N ALA A 17 -4.63 -4.36 -3.44
CA ALA A 17 -3.60 -5.30 -3.91
C ALA A 17 -3.16 -5.03 -5.35
N ASP A 18 -4.15 -4.74 -6.20
CA ASP A 18 -3.98 -4.73 -7.64
C ASP A 18 -4.65 -3.54 -8.29
N LEU A 19 -4.19 -3.23 -9.50
CA LEU A 19 -4.80 -2.25 -10.39
C LEU A 19 -6.29 -2.50 -10.64
N ALA A 20 -6.73 -3.76 -10.65
CA ALA A 20 -8.15 -4.09 -10.81
C ALA A 20 -8.97 -3.61 -9.62
N ALA A 21 -8.47 -3.81 -8.39
CA ALA A 21 -9.11 -3.32 -7.17
C ALA A 21 -9.09 -1.78 -7.11
N LEU A 22 -7.94 -1.16 -7.44
CA LEU A 22 -7.80 0.28 -7.54
C LEU A 22 -8.79 0.90 -8.54
N LYS A 23 -8.93 0.29 -9.72
CA LYS A 23 -9.88 0.71 -10.76
C LYS A 23 -11.32 0.65 -10.27
N SER A 24 -11.72 -0.46 -9.66
CA SER A 24 -13.08 -0.63 -9.13
C SER A 24 -13.39 0.37 -8.02
N ARG A 25 -12.43 0.61 -7.12
CA ARG A 25 -12.56 1.60 -6.05
C ARG A 25 -12.75 3.01 -6.60
N LEU A 26 -11.90 3.42 -7.55
CA LEU A 26 -12.00 4.72 -8.20
C LEU A 26 -13.33 4.88 -8.97
N LYS A 27 -13.82 3.83 -9.63
CA LYS A 27 -15.13 3.85 -10.29
C LYS A 27 -16.28 4.02 -9.29
N PHE A 28 -16.21 3.34 -8.14
CA PHE A 28 -17.19 3.47 -7.06
C PHE A 28 -17.22 4.88 -6.49
N GLU A 29 -16.07 5.53 -6.37
CA GLU A 29 -15.95 6.93 -5.95
C GLU A 29 -16.38 7.95 -7.03
N GLY A 30 -16.81 7.49 -8.21
CA GLY A 30 -17.29 8.33 -9.30
C GLY A 30 -16.20 8.81 -10.27
N CYS A 31 -14.96 8.33 -10.15
CA CYS A 31 -13.87 8.70 -11.06
C CYS A 31 -13.98 7.98 -12.41
N ARG A 32 -14.69 8.57 -13.37
CA ARG A 32 -14.86 8.04 -14.75
C ARG A 32 -13.57 8.07 -15.59
N ALA A 33 -12.64 8.97 -15.28
CA ALA A 33 -11.39 9.15 -16.01
C ALA A 33 -10.35 8.02 -15.78
N VAL A 34 -10.62 7.09 -14.85
CA VAL A 34 -9.68 6.03 -14.49
C VAL A 34 -9.35 5.11 -15.66
N ASP A 35 -10.28 4.85 -16.59
CA ASP A 35 -10.01 4.01 -17.76
C ASP A 35 -8.98 4.67 -18.69
N ALA A 36 -9.10 5.99 -18.93
CA ALA A 36 -8.13 6.75 -19.73
C ALA A 36 -6.77 6.85 -19.03
N LEU A 37 -6.78 7.02 -17.70
CA LEU A 37 -5.58 7.05 -16.89
C LEU A 37 -4.80 5.72 -16.98
N LEU A 38 -5.51 4.60 -16.82
CA LEU A 38 -4.93 3.26 -16.87
C LEU A 38 -4.60 2.79 -18.28
N ALA A 39 -5.16 3.41 -19.33
CA ALA A 39 -4.76 3.16 -20.71
C ALA A 39 -3.27 3.49 -20.94
N THR A 40 -2.74 4.49 -20.23
CA THR A 40 -1.32 4.86 -20.29
C THR A 40 -0.44 3.82 -19.61
N TYR A 41 0.44 3.15 -20.37
CA TYR A 41 1.31 2.08 -19.87
C TYR A 41 2.20 2.51 -18.70
N SER A 42 2.83 3.68 -18.77
CA SER A 42 3.74 4.17 -17.73
C SER A 42 3.03 4.38 -16.39
N VAL A 43 1.84 4.98 -16.41
CA VAL A 43 1.03 5.20 -15.20
C VAL A 43 0.58 3.87 -14.61
N ARG A 44 0.10 2.96 -15.47
CA ARG A 44 -0.31 1.62 -15.07
C ARG A 44 0.82 0.88 -14.37
N ARG A 45 2.00 0.80 -15.00
CA ARG A 45 3.17 0.11 -14.43
C ARG A 45 3.61 0.71 -13.10
N HIS A 46 3.58 2.04 -12.97
CA HIS A 46 4.00 2.70 -11.73
C HIS A 46 3.01 2.46 -10.59
N LEU A 47 1.71 2.58 -10.85
CA LEU A 47 0.67 2.25 -9.87
C LEU A 47 0.72 0.78 -9.46
N GLN A 48 0.96 -0.13 -10.41
CA GLN A 48 1.14 -1.56 -10.11
C GLN A 48 2.32 -1.81 -9.17
N ALA A 49 3.46 -1.17 -9.43
CA ALA A 49 4.64 -1.31 -8.58
C ALA A 49 4.40 -0.78 -7.16
N ILE A 50 3.67 0.33 -7.03
CA ILE A 50 3.32 0.88 -5.71
C ILE A 50 2.37 -0.07 -4.99
N CYS A 51 1.26 -0.47 -5.63
CA CYS A 51 0.32 -1.43 -5.04
C CYS A 51 1.03 -2.70 -4.57
N ALA A 52 1.89 -3.29 -5.39
CA ALA A 52 2.63 -4.49 -5.02
C ALA A 52 3.61 -4.26 -3.85
N ALA A 53 4.17 -3.05 -3.71
CA ALA A 53 5.12 -2.72 -2.65
C ALA A 53 4.45 -2.33 -1.32
N THR A 54 3.24 -1.78 -1.38
CA THR A 54 2.52 -1.25 -0.19
C THR A 54 1.44 -2.21 0.29
N PHE A 55 0.95 -3.09 -0.57
CA PHE A 55 -0.04 -4.09 -0.19
C PHE A 55 0.61 -5.11 0.74
N HIS A 56 0.31 -4.99 2.02
CA HIS A 56 0.53 -6.06 2.97
C HIS A 56 -0.71 -6.95 2.95
N PRO A 57 -0.66 -8.17 2.36
CA PRO A 57 -1.75 -9.12 2.53
C PRO A 57 -1.96 -9.31 4.04
N PRO A 58 -3.21 -9.43 4.52
CA PRO A 58 -3.45 -9.79 5.91
C PRO A 58 -2.76 -11.13 6.13
N GLU A 59 -1.68 -11.07 6.90
CA GLU A 59 -0.83 -12.20 7.16
C GLU A 59 -1.70 -13.35 7.69
N THR A 60 -1.81 -14.43 6.92
CA THR A 60 -1.88 -15.75 7.51
C THR A 60 -0.58 -15.89 8.31
N THR A 61 -0.68 -15.64 9.61
CA THR A 61 0.35 -15.75 10.64
C THR A 61 1.37 -16.86 10.35
N ASP A 62 2.65 -16.49 10.21
CA ASP A 62 3.74 -17.32 10.70
C ASP A 62 4.91 -16.44 11.19
N THR A 63 5.01 -16.41 12.52
CA THR A 63 6.20 -16.08 13.35
C THR A 63 6.62 -14.61 13.54
N PRO A 64 6.48 -14.05 14.76
CA PRO A 64 7.21 -12.86 15.18
C PRO A 64 8.69 -13.23 15.43
N SER A 65 9.56 -12.74 14.57
CA SER A 65 11.00 -12.62 14.82
C SER A 65 11.36 -11.21 14.35
N GLU A 66 11.39 -10.22 15.23
CA GLU A 66 12.58 -9.97 16.03
C GLU A 66 12.22 -9.31 17.38
N ALA A 67 12.52 -10.02 18.47
CA ALA A 67 12.81 -9.43 19.76
C ALA A 67 14.33 -9.20 19.81
N ALA A 68 14.77 -7.94 19.79
CA ALA A 68 16.11 -7.55 20.21
C ALA A 68 16.27 -6.01 20.35
N GLU A 69 15.52 -5.36 21.26
CA GLU A 69 16.12 -4.26 22.02
C GLU A 69 16.20 -4.69 23.49
N ALA A 70 17.45 -4.90 23.88
CA ALA A 70 17.86 -5.57 25.09
C ALA A 70 17.51 -4.75 26.34
N ALA A 71 16.84 -5.41 27.28
CA ALA A 71 17.03 -5.13 28.68
C ALA A 71 18.49 -5.46 29.07
N GLN A 72 19.22 -4.44 29.50
CA GLN A 72 20.42 -4.52 30.33
C GLN A 72 20.36 -3.28 31.23
N HIS A 73 20.56 -3.29 32.54
CA HIS A 73 20.57 -4.31 33.58
C HIS A 73 20.48 -3.47 34.88
N ASP A 74 19.73 -3.95 35.86
CA ASP A 74 19.76 -3.44 37.24
C ASP A 74 21.03 -3.95 37.93
N GLU A 75 21.86 -3.07 38.52
CA GLU A 75 22.49 -3.28 39.85
C GLU A 75 23.34 -2.07 40.32
N SER A 76 22.88 -1.45 41.42
CA SER A 76 23.58 -1.07 42.66
C SER A 76 24.92 -0.29 42.70
N SER A 77 24.84 0.85 43.41
CA SER A 77 25.78 1.39 44.43
C SER A 77 27.15 1.96 44.05
N THR A 78 27.30 3.28 44.24
CA THR A 78 28.12 3.87 45.31
C THR A 78 27.53 5.22 45.74
#